data_AF-A0A5N0VKI7-F1
#
_entry.id   AF-A0A5N0VKI7-F1
#
_cell.length_a   1.000
_cell.length_b   1.000
_cell.length_c   1.000
_cell.angle_alpha   90.00
_cell.angle_beta   90.00
_cell.angle_gamma   90.00
#
_symmetry.space_group_name_H-M   'P 1'
#
loop_
_entity.id
_entity.type
_entity.pdbx_description
1 polymer ?
#
loop_
_entity_poly.entity_id
_entity_poly.type
_entity_poly.pdbx_seq_one_letter_code
_entity_poly.pdbx_strand_id
1 'polypeptide(L)'
;MNGLKAFVALQARLYQFLAHQDEATLQAIASGTVQLKVSAPDEAQAPFDARPHEEAKASRGLMPSDDPLQVAQDLGRLSEHERRAYLNAAGMSVAGLKRVAKFMGLTRYSNLNRTNLVDRLATHGTDHEVDEVKAAPTSATPPEKRLDVDVAAIATRLRETETEEEGTAYLHAEHLDRESLLAVAAELQLTRVNRLSQTELEKRVLKQAIGARRKFAGLRKW
;
A
#
# COMPACT_ATOMS: atom_id res chain seq x y z
N MET A 1 -34.44 -45.02 -6.15
CA MET A 1 -33.22 -45.55 -5.47
C MET A 1 -32.14 -44.49 -5.15
N ASN A 2 -32.27 -43.22 -5.54
CA ASN A 2 -31.21 -42.21 -5.32
C ASN A 2 -31.15 -41.64 -3.89
N GLY A 3 -32.26 -41.65 -3.15
CA GLY A 3 -32.29 -41.13 -1.77
C GLY A 3 -31.42 -41.92 -0.79
N LEU A 4 -31.38 -43.25 -0.94
CA LEU A 4 -30.56 -44.11 -0.06
C LEU A 4 -29.06 -43.86 -0.26
N LYS A 5 -28.61 -43.69 -1.51
CA LYS A 5 -27.21 -43.37 -1.82
C LYS A 5 -26.81 -42.00 -1.27
N ALA A 6 -27.69 -41.00 -1.40
CA ALA A 6 -27.44 -39.66 -0.83
C ALA A 6 -27.38 -39.69 0.70
N PHE A 7 -28.26 -40.45 1.35
CA PHE A 7 -28.26 -40.61 2.79
C PHE A 7 -26.98 -41.29 3.31
N VAL A 8 -26.55 -42.38 2.65
CA VAL A 8 -25.30 -43.07 2.99
C VAL A 8 -24.09 -42.17 2.79
N ALA A 9 -24.05 -41.38 1.71
CA ALA A 9 -22.98 -40.41 1.48
C ALA A 9 -22.94 -39.31 2.55
N LEU A 10 -24.10 -38.82 2.98
CA LEU A 10 -24.20 -37.83 4.05
C LEU A 10 -23.73 -38.41 5.38
N GLN A 11 -24.15 -39.63 5.72
CA GLN A 11 -23.69 -40.32 6.93
C GLN A 11 -22.17 -40.52 6.92
N ALA A 12 -21.60 -40.98 5.80
CA ALA A 12 -20.15 -41.15 5.67
C ALA A 12 -19.40 -39.82 5.88
N ARG A 13 -19.90 -38.72 5.32
CA ARG A 13 -19.32 -37.39 5.49
C ARG A 13 -19.43 -36.88 6.93
N LEU A 14 -20.54 -37.15 7.60
CA LEU A 14 -20.72 -36.81 9.01
C LEU A 14 -19.71 -37.55 9.89
N TYR A 15 -19.56 -38.88 9.71
CA TYR A 15 -18.59 -39.65 10.47
C TYR A 15 -17.16 -39.22 10.20
N GLN A 16 -16.84 -38.91 8.95
CA GLN A 16 -15.52 -38.38 8.59
C GLN A 16 -15.26 -37.03 9.28
N PHE A 17 -16.25 -36.12 9.30
CA PHE A 17 -16.14 -34.85 10.00
C PHE A 17 -15.88 -35.06 11.49
N LEU A 18 -16.70 -35.90 12.15
CA LEU A 18 -16.59 -36.19 13.59
C LEU A 18 -15.24 -36.82 13.95
N ALA A 19 -14.68 -37.67 13.08
CA ALA A 19 -13.38 -38.30 13.31
C ALA A 19 -12.19 -37.30 13.31
N HIS A 20 -12.35 -36.11 12.73
CA HIS A 20 -11.30 -35.08 12.67
C HIS A 20 -11.50 -33.97 13.71
N GLN A 21 -12.55 -34.02 14.53
CA GLN A 21 -12.76 -33.03 15.58
C GLN A 21 -12.09 -33.45 16.89
N ASP A 22 -11.64 -32.47 17.66
CA ASP A 22 -11.15 -32.64 19.02
C ASP A 22 -12.31 -32.87 20.02
N GLU A 23 -12.00 -33.48 21.17
CA GLU A 23 -12.99 -33.87 22.16
C GLU A 23 -13.77 -32.68 22.75
N ALA A 24 -13.13 -31.51 22.87
CA ALA A 24 -13.79 -30.29 23.35
C ALA A 24 -14.86 -29.81 22.37
N THR A 25 -14.57 -29.85 21.07
CA THR A 25 -15.56 -29.52 20.02
C THR A 25 -16.72 -30.51 20.01
N LEU A 26 -16.45 -31.82 20.18
CA LEU A 26 -17.51 -32.83 20.27
C LEU A 26 -18.43 -32.59 21.49
N GLN A 27 -17.87 -32.21 22.64
CA GLN A 27 -18.66 -31.83 23.82
C GLN A 27 -19.44 -30.52 23.60
N ALA A 28 -18.88 -29.56 22.88
CA ALA A 28 -19.57 -28.31 22.54
C ALA A 28 -20.79 -28.55 21.62
N ILE A 29 -20.68 -29.50 20.69
CA ILE A 29 -21.80 -29.94 19.84
C ILE A 29 -22.84 -30.70 20.68
N ALA A 30 -22.41 -31.64 21.53
CA ALA A 30 -23.31 -32.44 22.37
C ALA A 30 -24.08 -31.60 23.40
N SER A 31 -23.45 -30.54 23.92
CA SER A 31 -24.08 -29.57 24.83
C SER A 31 -24.99 -28.56 24.13
N GLY A 32 -25.01 -28.54 22.79
CA GLY A 32 -25.78 -27.58 22.00
C GLY A 32 -25.18 -26.17 21.96
N THR A 33 -23.96 -25.99 22.47
CA THR A 33 -23.22 -24.73 22.44
C THR A 33 -22.80 -24.36 21.01
N VAL A 34 -22.55 -25.37 20.17
CA VAL A 34 -22.22 -25.22 18.75
C VAL A 34 -23.26 -25.97 17.91
N GLN A 35 -23.74 -25.33 16.84
CA GLN A 35 -24.68 -25.94 15.89
C GLN A 35 -23.99 -26.19 14.54
N LEU A 36 -24.18 -27.40 14.01
CA LEU A 36 -23.71 -27.75 12.67
C LEU A 36 -24.69 -27.20 11.63
N LYS A 37 -24.21 -26.33 10.74
CA LYS A 37 -24.98 -25.84 9.60
C LYS A 37 -24.52 -26.55 8.33
N VAL A 38 -25.46 -27.17 7.62
CA VAL A 38 -25.19 -27.80 6.33
C VAL A 38 -25.29 -26.73 5.24
N SER A 39 -24.16 -26.32 4.67
CA SER A 39 -24.13 -25.48 3.46
C SER A 39 -24.18 -26.35 2.22
N ALA A 40 -25.00 -25.95 1.24
CA ALA A 40 -25.09 -26.63 -0.05
C ALA A 40 -23.75 -26.54 -0.81
N PRO A 41 -23.39 -27.54 -1.63
CA PRO A 41 -22.05 -27.65 -2.23
C PRO A 41 -21.73 -26.64 -3.35
N ASP A 42 -22.52 -25.58 -3.54
CA ASP A 42 -22.30 -24.57 -4.59
C ASP A 42 -21.50 -23.34 -4.10
N GLU A 43 -21.06 -23.34 -2.84
CA GLU A 43 -20.10 -22.38 -2.29
C GLU A 43 -18.86 -23.12 -1.79
N ALA A 44 -18.02 -23.56 -2.73
CA ALA A 44 -16.72 -24.13 -2.41
C ALA A 44 -15.61 -23.52 -3.28
N GLN A 45 -15.03 -22.43 -2.78
CA GLN A 45 -13.61 -22.06 -2.85
C GLN A 45 -13.45 -20.86 -1.90
N ALA A 46 -12.67 -20.90 -0.82
CA ALA A 46 -11.25 -21.24 -0.77
C ALA A 46 -10.82 -21.69 0.66
N PRO A 47 -9.58 -22.19 0.84
CA PRO A 47 -9.16 -23.03 1.96
C PRO A 47 -8.89 -22.25 3.24
N PHE A 48 -9.23 -22.88 4.35
CA PHE A 48 -9.11 -22.41 5.72
C PHE A 48 -7.70 -22.73 6.24
N ASP A 49 -6.75 -21.79 6.09
CA ASP A 49 -5.55 -21.78 6.91
C ASP A 49 -5.86 -21.05 8.23
N ALA A 50 -5.59 -21.76 9.31
CA ALA A 50 -5.89 -21.38 10.68
C ALA A 50 -5.08 -20.16 11.13
N ARG A 51 -5.74 -19.18 11.76
CA ARG A 51 -5.43 -18.65 13.11
C ARG A 51 -6.44 -17.58 13.55
N PRO A 52 -6.56 -17.36 14.88
CA PRO A 52 -7.82 -17.08 15.55
C PRO A 52 -8.00 -15.59 15.81
N HIS A 53 -9.20 -15.05 15.66
CA HIS A 53 -9.55 -13.78 16.31
C HIS A 53 -11.00 -13.77 16.78
N GLU A 54 -11.15 -13.94 18.09
CA GLU A 54 -12.06 -13.11 18.89
C GLU A 54 -12.02 -11.67 18.36
N GLU A 55 -13.07 -11.20 17.69
CA GLU A 55 -13.46 -9.78 17.60
C GLU A 55 -14.77 -9.57 16.82
N ALA A 56 -15.63 -10.58 16.71
CA ALA A 56 -16.92 -10.49 16.02
C ALA A 56 -18.02 -9.81 16.86
N LYS A 57 -17.72 -8.63 17.43
CA LYS A 57 -18.71 -7.76 18.10
C LYS A 57 -18.61 -6.30 17.62
N ALA A 58 -18.63 -6.07 16.31
CA ALA A 58 -18.90 -4.72 15.78
C ALA A 58 -19.59 -4.67 14.40
N SER A 59 -19.55 -5.73 13.61
CA SER A 59 -20.04 -5.73 12.21
C SER A 59 -21.53 -6.07 12.08
N ARG A 60 -22.38 -5.40 12.86
CA ARG A 60 -23.84 -5.38 12.59
C ARG A 60 -24.14 -4.29 11.55
N GLY A 61 -24.14 -4.67 10.28
CA GLY A 61 -25.05 -4.11 9.28
C GLY A 61 -24.75 -2.73 8.68
N LEU A 62 -23.51 -2.44 8.28
CA LEU A 62 -23.27 -1.39 7.29
C LEU A 62 -23.48 -1.98 5.89
N MET A 63 -24.74 -1.97 5.43
CA MET A 63 -25.03 -2.21 4.02
C MET A 63 -24.26 -1.16 3.20
N PRO A 64 -23.43 -1.56 2.24
CA PRO A 64 -22.66 -0.61 1.44
C PRO A 64 -23.61 0.25 0.61
N SER A 65 -23.50 1.57 0.78
CA SER A 65 -24.24 2.53 -0.01
C SER A 65 -23.63 2.67 -1.41
N ASP A 66 -24.46 2.83 -2.43
CA ASP A 66 -24.01 3.08 -3.81
C ASP A 66 -23.52 4.53 -4.02
N ASP A 67 -23.77 5.42 -3.06
CA ASP A 67 -23.36 6.83 -3.16
C ASP A 67 -21.88 7.00 -2.79
N PRO A 68 -21.02 7.48 -3.72
CA PRO A 68 -19.60 7.69 -3.47
C PRO A 68 -19.30 8.70 -2.35
N LEU A 69 -20.19 9.65 -2.06
CA LEU A 69 -20.00 10.57 -0.95
C LEU A 69 -20.17 9.88 0.40
N GLN A 70 -21.20 9.04 0.51
CA GLN A 70 -21.48 8.27 1.72
C GLN A 70 -20.38 7.26 2.00
N VAL A 71 -19.92 6.56 0.96
CA VAL A 71 -18.80 5.62 1.05
C VAL A 71 -17.53 6.32 1.55
N ALA A 72 -17.19 7.52 1.05
CA ALA A 72 -16.01 8.24 1.52
C ALA A 72 -16.09 8.57 3.03
N GLN A 73 -17.28 8.90 3.54
CA GLN A 73 -17.50 9.17 4.96
C GLN A 73 -17.42 7.89 5.81
N ASP A 74 -18.03 6.81 5.34
CA ASP A 74 -18.04 5.52 6.04
C ASP A 74 -16.63 4.93 6.11
N LEU A 75 -15.83 5.06 5.04
CA LEU A 75 -14.43 4.61 5.03
C LEU A 75 -13.58 5.30 6.09
N GLY A 76 -13.85 6.56 6.41
CA GLY A 76 -13.14 7.27 7.48
C GLY A 76 -13.35 6.67 8.88
N ARG A 77 -14.42 5.88 9.07
CA ARG A 77 -14.78 5.27 10.36
C ARG A 77 -14.37 3.80 10.49
N LEU A 78 -13.96 3.17 9.39
CA LEU A 78 -13.65 1.75 9.31
C LEU A 78 -12.13 1.52 9.40
N SER A 79 -11.72 0.35 9.91
CA SER A 79 -10.32 -0.10 9.85
C SER A 79 -9.90 -0.47 8.41
N GLU A 80 -8.60 -0.54 8.13
CA GLU A 80 -8.08 -0.89 6.78
C GLU A 80 -8.70 -2.18 6.21
N HIS A 81 -8.75 -3.23 7.02
CA HIS A 81 -9.33 -4.51 6.61
C HIS A 81 -10.84 -4.40 6.33
N GLU A 82 -11.56 -3.69 7.18
CA GLU A 82 -13.00 -3.44 6.99
C GLU A 82 -13.28 -2.55 5.78
N ARG A 83 -12.42 -1.58 5.48
CA ARG A 83 -12.51 -0.75 4.26
C ARG A 83 -12.38 -1.60 3.01
N ARG A 84 -11.41 -2.53 2.96
CA ARG A 84 -11.27 -3.47 1.83
C ARG A 84 -12.53 -4.32 1.67
N ALA A 85 -13.03 -4.88 2.77
CA ALA A 85 -14.25 -5.69 2.76
C ALA A 85 -15.48 -4.88 2.31
N TYR A 86 -15.64 -3.65 2.82
CA TYR A 86 -16.73 -2.74 2.48
C TYR A 86 -16.70 -2.32 1.00
N LEU A 87 -15.54 -1.95 0.46
CA LEU A 87 -15.37 -1.57 -0.95
C LEU A 87 -15.59 -2.74 -1.91
N ASN A 88 -15.21 -3.95 -1.50
CA ASN A 88 -15.46 -5.16 -2.28
C ASN A 88 -16.94 -5.52 -2.27
N ALA A 89 -17.59 -5.48 -1.10
CA ALA A 89 -19.02 -5.74 -0.94
C ALA A 89 -19.89 -4.70 -1.66
N ALA A 90 -19.46 -3.44 -1.72
CA ALA A 90 -20.16 -2.36 -2.43
C ALA A 90 -20.24 -2.58 -3.94
N GLY A 91 -19.40 -3.45 -4.53
CA GLY A 91 -19.48 -3.76 -5.97
C GLY A 91 -19.18 -2.59 -6.92
N MET A 92 -18.95 -1.38 -6.42
CA MET A 92 -18.84 -0.13 -7.19
C MET A 92 -17.93 -0.20 -8.41
N SER A 93 -18.37 0.43 -9.51
CA SER A 93 -17.55 0.59 -10.71
C SER A 93 -16.27 1.38 -10.46
N VAL A 94 -15.27 1.22 -11.34
CA VAL A 94 -14.00 1.99 -11.29
C VAL A 94 -14.26 3.50 -11.31
N ALA A 95 -15.28 3.96 -12.03
CA ALA A 95 -15.67 5.36 -12.05
C ALA A 95 -16.19 5.85 -10.68
N GLY A 96 -16.97 5.02 -9.98
CA GLY A 96 -17.43 5.29 -8.61
C GLY A 96 -16.26 5.39 -7.64
N LEU A 97 -15.36 4.39 -7.65
CA LEU A 97 -14.17 4.36 -6.80
C LEU A 97 -13.26 5.58 -7.03
N LYS A 98 -13.12 6.05 -8.28
CA LYS A 98 -12.38 7.28 -8.60
C LYS A 98 -13.01 8.53 -8.00
N ARG A 99 -14.34 8.59 -7.92
CA ARG A 99 -15.03 9.70 -7.23
C ARG A 99 -14.81 9.65 -5.72
N VAL A 100 -14.88 8.47 -5.11
CA VAL A 100 -14.52 8.29 -3.68
C VAL A 100 -13.10 8.75 -3.43
N ALA A 101 -12.14 8.33 -4.26
CA ALA A 101 -10.75 8.78 -4.15
C ALA A 101 -10.62 10.31 -4.27
N LYS A 102 -11.40 10.93 -5.16
CA LYS A 102 -11.45 12.39 -5.29
C LYS A 102 -11.97 13.06 -4.00
N PHE A 103 -13.03 12.52 -3.39
CA PHE A 103 -13.57 13.05 -2.13
C PHE A 103 -12.63 12.86 -0.95
N MET A 104 -11.82 11.80 -0.98
CA MET A 104 -10.75 11.56 0.00
C MET A 104 -9.47 12.37 -0.27
N GLY A 105 -9.45 13.24 -1.28
CA GLY A 105 -8.28 14.08 -1.59
C GLY A 105 -7.07 13.33 -2.16
N LEU A 106 -7.23 12.06 -2.52
CA LEU A 106 -6.18 11.26 -3.14
C LEU A 106 -5.75 11.91 -4.46
N THR A 107 -4.50 11.71 -4.87
CA THR A 107 -4.01 12.12 -6.19
C THR A 107 -3.35 10.94 -6.92
N ARG A 108 -3.18 11.06 -8.24
CA ARG A 108 -2.55 10.02 -9.11
C ARG A 108 -3.30 8.68 -9.17
N TYR A 109 -4.62 8.69 -9.05
CA TYR A 109 -5.48 7.48 -9.11
C TYR A 109 -6.12 7.22 -10.51
N SER A 110 -5.86 8.09 -11.49
CA SER A 110 -6.47 8.06 -12.82
C SER A 110 -6.13 6.81 -13.65
N ASN A 111 -4.93 6.25 -13.46
CA ASN A 111 -4.43 5.09 -14.21
C ASN A 111 -4.49 3.78 -13.41
N LEU A 112 -5.14 3.78 -12.24
CA LEU A 112 -5.18 2.59 -11.39
C LEU A 112 -6.34 1.67 -11.78
N ASN A 113 -6.04 0.36 -11.81
CA ASN A 113 -7.02 -0.71 -11.91
C ASN A 113 -7.84 -0.80 -10.63
N ARG A 114 -9.02 -1.42 -10.72
CA ARG A 114 -9.99 -1.55 -9.61
C ARG A 114 -9.33 -2.03 -8.31
N THR A 115 -8.55 -3.10 -8.37
CA THR A 115 -7.88 -3.71 -7.22
C THR A 115 -6.90 -2.74 -6.55
N ASN A 116 -6.03 -2.11 -7.33
CA ASN A 116 -5.06 -1.12 -6.84
C ASN A 116 -5.74 0.13 -6.27
N LEU A 117 -6.91 0.49 -6.79
CA LEU A 117 -7.70 1.62 -6.32
C LEU A 117 -8.38 1.31 -4.97
N VAL A 118 -8.93 0.10 -4.82
CA VAL A 118 -9.47 -0.38 -3.54
C VAL A 118 -8.37 -0.43 -2.48
N ASP A 119 -7.19 -0.93 -2.85
CA ASP A 119 -6.07 -1.03 -1.94
C ASP A 119 -5.60 0.34 -1.44
N ARG A 120 -5.42 1.31 -2.35
CA ARG A 120 -5.11 2.70 -1.97
C ARG A 120 -6.16 3.35 -1.09
N LEU A 121 -7.44 3.10 -1.36
CA LEU A 121 -8.53 3.65 -0.56
C LEU A 121 -8.56 3.05 0.85
N ALA A 122 -8.20 1.78 0.99
CA ALA A 122 -8.10 1.13 2.29
C ALA A 122 -6.94 1.69 3.12
N THR A 123 -5.76 1.88 2.52
CA THR A 123 -4.55 2.37 3.20
C THR A 123 -4.60 3.87 3.54
N HIS A 124 -5.26 4.71 2.74
CA HIS A 124 -5.17 6.17 2.91
C HIS A 124 -5.89 6.73 4.16
N GLY A 125 -6.87 6.02 4.72
CA GLY A 125 -7.64 6.56 5.85
C GLY A 125 -6.96 6.41 7.23
N THR A 126 -5.69 5.99 7.30
CA THR A 126 -4.92 5.91 8.57
C THR A 126 -3.92 7.04 8.76
N ASP A 127 -3.71 7.92 7.76
CA ASP A 127 -2.64 8.92 7.77
C ASP A 127 -3.10 10.36 8.08
N HIS A 128 -4.31 10.54 8.62
CA HIS A 128 -4.77 11.85 9.10
C HIS A 128 -4.85 11.90 10.63
N GLU A 129 -3.69 11.89 11.28
CA GLU A 129 -3.51 12.58 12.55
C GLU A 129 -2.19 13.37 12.52
N VAL A 130 -2.32 14.69 12.71
CA VAL A 130 -1.31 15.73 13.04
C VAL A 130 -0.19 15.94 11.99
N ASP A 131 -0.01 17.10 11.35
CA ASP A 131 0.17 18.40 12.01
C ASP A 131 0.04 19.56 10.99
N GLU A 132 -0.85 20.50 11.29
CA GLU A 132 -0.94 21.81 10.66
C GLU A 132 -0.26 22.82 11.60
N VAL A 133 0.99 23.19 11.31
CA VAL A 133 1.55 24.45 11.82
C VAL A 133 2.22 25.24 10.71
N LYS A 134 1.42 26.18 10.21
CA LYS A 134 1.79 27.49 9.65
C LYS A 134 3.04 28.09 10.31
N ALA A 135 4.14 28.22 9.55
CA ALA A 135 5.07 29.37 9.62
C ALA A 135 6.09 29.34 8.46
N ALA A 136 6.12 30.41 7.68
CA ALA A 136 7.33 30.89 6.99
C ALA A 136 7.77 32.18 7.69
N PRO A 137 8.98 32.73 7.45
CA PRO A 137 10.26 32.15 7.05
C PRO A 137 11.39 32.55 8.03
N THR A 138 12.42 31.72 8.27
CA THR A 138 13.69 32.27 8.78
C THR A 138 14.89 31.41 8.40
N SER A 139 15.91 32.13 7.95
CA SER A 139 17.23 31.69 7.52
C SER A 139 18.07 31.08 8.66
N ALA A 140 19.14 30.40 8.23
CA ALA A 140 20.39 30.10 8.95
C ALA A 140 20.51 28.76 9.70
N THR A 141 21.07 27.77 8.97
CA THR A 141 22.26 26.90 9.28
C THR A 141 22.35 26.10 10.62
N PRO A 142 23.22 25.07 10.71
CA PRO A 142 22.87 23.67 11.01
C PRO A 142 23.30 23.23 12.44
N PRO A 143 22.94 22.03 12.93
CA PRO A 143 23.92 20.93 12.90
C PRO A 143 23.37 19.47 12.90
N GLU A 144 24.19 18.60 12.30
CA GLU A 144 24.63 17.27 12.78
C GLU A 144 23.77 15.97 12.68
N LYS A 145 24.38 15.05 11.91
CA LYS A 145 24.63 13.62 12.21
C LYS A 145 23.43 12.68 12.24
N ARG A 146 23.04 12.23 11.04
CA ARG A 146 22.59 10.84 10.84
C ARG A 146 23.28 10.32 9.58
N LEU A 147 24.28 9.45 9.79
CA LEU A 147 24.99 8.65 8.78
C LEU A 147 25.48 9.49 7.58
N ASP A 148 26.71 10.02 7.69
CA ASP A 148 27.46 10.75 6.65
C ASP A 148 27.68 9.87 5.41
N VAL A 149 26.62 9.64 4.65
CA VAL A 149 26.75 9.52 3.21
C VAL A 149 27.22 10.91 2.78
N ASP A 150 28.51 11.05 2.48
CA ASP A 150 29.11 12.32 2.10
C ASP A 150 28.47 12.78 0.77
N VAL A 151 27.35 13.48 0.90
CA VAL A 151 26.49 13.95 -0.19
C VAL A 151 27.31 14.80 -1.16
N ALA A 152 28.26 15.57 -0.63
CA ALA A 152 29.19 16.37 -1.42
C ALA A 152 30.19 15.50 -2.19
N ALA A 153 30.71 14.43 -1.58
CA ALA A 153 31.54 13.45 -2.29
C ALA A 153 30.76 12.74 -3.40
N ILE A 154 29.50 12.34 -3.16
CA ILE A 154 28.65 11.73 -4.19
C ILE A 154 28.37 12.71 -5.32
N ALA A 155 27.99 13.95 -5.01
CA ALA A 155 27.78 14.99 -6.02
C ALA A 155 29.05 15.26 -6.84
N THR A 156 30.23 15.20 -6.20
CA THR A 156 31.52 15.34 -6.87
C THR A 156 31.80 14.16 -7.79
N ARG A 157 31.58 12.92 -7.31
CA ARG A 157 31.75 11.70 -8.08
C ARG A 157 30.82 11.65 -9.30
N LEU A 158 29.57 12.09 -9.15
CA LEU A 158 28.60 12.20 -10.26
C LEU A 158 29.00 13.28 -11.29
N ARG A 159 29.78 14.30 -10.90
CA ARG A 159 30.34 15.26 -11.86
C ARG A 159 31.53 14.70 -12.61
N GLU A 160 32.19 13.66 -12.09
CA GLU A 160 33.31 12.98 -12.75
C GLU A 160 32.82 11.94 -13.77
N THR A 161 31.69 11.27 -13.51
CA THR A 161 31.11 10.27 -14.43
C THR A 161 30.81 10.86 -15.81
N GLU A 162 31.15 10.11 -16.86
CA GLU A 162 31.01 10.58 -18.25
C GLU A 162 29.65 10.20 -18.85
N THR A 163 29.12 9.05 -18.43
CA THR A 163 27.90 8.48 -18.98
C THR A 163 26.77 8.45 -17.96
N GLU A 164 25.53 8.54 -18.46
CA GLU A 164 24.34 8.37 -17.62
C GLU A 164 24.29 6.95 -17.03
N GLU A 165 24.75 5.95 -17.77
CA GLU A 165 24.78 4.54 -17.37
C GLU A 165 25.71 4.31 -16.16
N GLU A 166 26.94 4.82 -16.19
CA GLU A 166 27.87 4.73 -15.05
C GLU A 166 27.32 5.45 -13.81
N GLY A 167 26.70 6.61 -14.01
CA GLY A 167 26.09 7.37 -12.92
C GLY A 167 24.89 6.64 -12.29
N THR A 168 24.01 6.02 -13.10
CA THR A 168 22.92 5.18 -12.57
C THR A 168 23.45 3.97 -11.80
N ALA A 169 24.45 3.26 -12.33
CA ALA A 169 25.05 2.12 -11.67
C ALA A 169 25.66 2.51 -10.32
N TYR A 170 26.31 3.66 -10.26
CA TYR A 170 26.88 4.21 -9.02
C TYR A 170 25.78 4.56 -7.99
N LEU A 171 24.71 5.24 -8.41
CA LEU A 171 23.59 5.58 -7.52
C LEU A 171 22.87 4.34 -6.99
N HIS A 172 22.72 3.30 -7.83
CA HIS A 172 22.15 2.01 -7.44
C HIS A 172 23.03 1.24 -6.46
N ALA A 173 24.36 1.29 -6.62
CA ALA A 173 25.31 0.63 -5.71
C ALA A 173 25.36 1.29 -4.33
N GLU A 174 25.20 2.62 -4.27
CA GLU A 174 25.16 3.39 -3.02
C GLU A 174 23.81 3.29 -2.29
N HIS A 175 22.80 2.62 -2.87
CA HIS A 175 21.47 2.42 -2.29
C HIS A 175 20.86 3.71 -1.70
N LEU A 176 20.96 4.81 -2.45
CA LEU A 176 20.53 6.12 -1.97
C LEU A 176 19.01 6.18 -1.79
N ASP A 177 18.59 6.42 -0.55
CA ASP A 177 17.20 6.75 -0.23
C ASP A 177 16.78 8.07 -0.87
N ARG A 178 15.46 8.23 -1.02
CA ARG A 178 14.87 9.43 -1.63
C ARG A 178 15.32 10.73 -0.96
N GLU A 179 15.50 10.73 0.35
CA GLU A 179 15.97 11.88 1.11
C GLU A 179 17.43 12.21 0.79
N SER A 180 18.30 11.20 0.75
CA SER A 180 19.70 11.34 0.35
C SER A 180 19.82 11.84 -1.09
N LEU A 181 18.96 11.39 -1.99
CA LEU A 181 18.93 11.83 -3.39
C LEU A 181 18.44 13.29 -3.52
N LEU A 182 17.53 13.74 -2.66
CA LEU A 182 17.15 15.16 -2.56
C LEU A 182 18.29 16.02 -2.00
N ALA A 183 19.07 15.51 -1.05
CA ALA A 183 20.26 16.20 -0.55
C ALA A 183 21.31 16.36 -1.66
N VAL A 184 21.58 15.30 -2.45
CA VAL A 184 22.47 15.38 -3.62
C VAL A 184 21.92 16.38 -4.65
N ALA A 185 20.60 16.40 -4.88
CA ALA A 185 19.98 17.36 -5.78
C ALA A 185 20.14 18.81 -5.29
N ALA A 186 20.04 19.05 -3.98
CA ALA A 186 20.29 20.36 -3.38
C ALA A 186 21.75 20.82 -3.59
N GLU A 187 22.72 19.92 -3.42
CA GLU A 187 24.14 20.18 -3.70
C GLU A 187 24.42 20.47 -5.18
N LEU A 188 23.67 19.83 -6.09
CA LEU A 188 23.70 20.13 -7.52
C LEU A 188 22.87 21.37 -7.90
N GLN A 189 22.38 22.12 -6.90
CA GLN A 189 21.58 23.34 -7.04
C GLN A 189 20.29 23.13 -7.85
N LEU A 190 19.72 21.93 -7.80
CA LEU A 190 18.45 21.64 -8.45
C LEU A 190 17.30 22.16 -7.58
N THR A 191 16.48 23.05 -8.16
CA THR A 191 15.29 23.59 -7.50
C THR A 191 14.02 22.86 -7.94
N ARG A 192 12.98 22.92 -7.10
CA ARG A 192 11.64 22.34 -7.36
C ARG A 192 11.65 20.83 -7.61
N VAL A 193 12.54 20.11 -6.93
CA VAL A 193 12.74 18.67 -7.09
C VAL A 193 11.84 17.78 -6.20
N ASN A 194 11.26 18.33 -5.14
CA ASN A 194 10.45 17.57 -4.15
C ASN A 194 9.22 16.85 -4.73
N ARG A 195 8.70 17.33 -5.87
CA ARG A 195 7.49 16.79 -6.53
C ARG A 195 7.76 15.65 -7.51
N LEU A 196 9.02 15.42 -7.87
CA LEU A 196 9.41 14.41 -8.85
C LEU A 196 9.42 13.02 -8.21
N SER A 197 9.15 11.99 -9.02
CA SER A 197 9.37 10.61 -8.60
C SER A 197 10.86 10.36 -8.40
N GLN A 198 11.22 9.33 -7.62
CA GLN A 198 12.63 8.97 -7.39
C GLN A 198 13.39 8.74 -8.72
N THR A 199 12.77 8.04 -9.68
CA THR A 199 13.34 7.79 -11.01
C THR A 199 13.51 9.05 -11.85
N GLU A 200 12.60 10.02 -11.74
CA GLU A 200 12.74 11.31 -12.43
C GLU A 200 13.77 12.21 -11.76
N LEU A 201 13.87 12.14 -10.43
CA LEU A 201 14.83 12.86 -9.63
C LEU A 201 16.26 12.39 -9.96
N GLU A 202 16.47 11.08 -10.02
CA GLU A 202 17.70 10.44 -10.45
C GLU A 202 18.14 10.91 -11.83
N LYS A 203 17.25 10.84 -12.83
CA LYS A 203 17.53 11.34 -14.20
C LYS A 203 17.91 12.82 -14.21
N ARG A 204 17.27 13.67 -13.40
CA ARG A 204 17.61 15.10 -13.32
C ARG A 204 18.95 15.34 -12.65
N VAL A 205 19.23 14.63 -11.56
CA VAL A 205 20.51 14.68 -10.85
C VAL A 205 21.65 14.33 -11.81
N LEU A 206 21.53 13.22 -12.54
CA LEU A 206 22.52 12.78 -13.52
C LEU A 206 22.69 13.79 -14.66
N LYS A 207 21.59 14.21 -15.29
CA LYS A 207 21.63 15.18 -16.39
C LYS A 207 22.26 16.50 -15.98
N GLN A 208 22.02 16.94 -14.75
CA GLN A 208 22.60 18.16 -14.20
C GLN A 208 24.08 17.98 -13.88
N ALA A 209 24.48 16.86 -13.28
CA ALA A 209 25.88 16.58 -12.94
C ALA A 209 26.76 16.50 -14.22
N ILE A 210 26.32 15.72 -15.21
CA ILE A 210 26.98 15.58 -16.51
C ILE A 210 26.94 16.91 -17.28
N GLY A 211 25.80 17.60 -17.25
CA GLY A 211 25.63 18.91 -17.88
C GLY A 211 26.55 19.99 -17.30
N ALA A 212 26.72 20.01 -15.97
CA ALA A 212 27.65 20.91 -15.28
C ALA A 212 29.09 20.61 -15.69
N ARG A 213 29.51 19.34 -15.66
CA ARG A 213 30.84 18.92 -16.14
C ARG A 213 31.11 19.39 -17.56
N ARG A 214 30.18 19.15 -18.50
CA ARG A 214 30.34 19.54 -19.90
C ARG A 214 30.54 21.05 -20.06
N LYS A 215 29.84 21.86 -19.27
CA LYS A 215 30.04 23.31 -19.24
C LYS A 215 31.43 23.68 -18.71
N PHE A 216 31.86 23.09 -17.59
CA PHE A 216 33.18 23.36 -17.00
C PHE A 216 34.35 22.83 -17.85
N ALA A 217 34.21 21.67 -18.50
CA ALA A 217 35.20 21.13 -19.41
C ALA A 217 35.32 21.95 -20.71
N GLY A 218 34.21 22.48 -21.20
CA GLY A 218 34.21 23.43 -22.33
C GLY A 218 34.89 24.76 -21.98
N LEU A 219 34.69 25.26 -20.76
CA LEU A 219 35.33 26.48 -20.24
C LEU A 219 36.84 26.31 -20.00
N ARG A 220 37.33 25.10 -19.66
CA ARG A 220 38.76 24.81 -19.49
C ARG A 220 39.57 24.73 -20.78
N LYS A 221 38.91 24.66 -21.95
CA LYS A 221 39.56 24.58 -23.27
C LYS A 221 39.69 25.94 -23.97
N TRP A 222 39.34 27.03 -23.29
CA TRP A 222 39.50 28.41 -23.75
C TRP A 222 40.69 29.08 -23.09
#